data_AF-A0A3S9NZ52-F1
#
_entry.id   AF-A0A3S9NZ52-F1
#
_cell.length_a   1.000
_cell.length_b   1.000
_cell.length_c   1.000
_cell.angle_alpha   90.00
_cell.angle_beta   90.00
_cell.angle_gamma   90.00
#
_symmetry.space_group_name_H-M   'P 1'
#
loop_
_entity.id
_entity.type
_entity.pdbx_description
1 polymer ?
#
loop_
_entity_poly.entity_id
_entity_poly.type
_entity_poly.pdbx_seq_one_letter_code
_entity_poly.pdbx_strand_id
1 'polypeptide(L)'
;MNGEAIFTEYLLPFTGVLIIIALVATVIGFLVSIAMDPKAAVAVLVTIGVIGVLYFIGYSSADSAVTARELNEFGVNEVLSQKIGGVLNLTYYLFGIALVAVVFDIISRFVKSLG
;
A
#
# COMPACT_ATOMS: atom_id res chain seq x y z
N MET A 1 13.81 -33.13 -10.47
CA MET A 1 13.34 -31.83 -10.97
C MET A 1 14.03 -30.75 -10.20
N ASN A 2 14.69 -29.82 -10.89
CA ASN A 2 15.43 -28.73 -10.26
C ASN A 2 14.42 -27.79 -9.60
N GLY A 3 14.65 -27.41 -8.33
CA GLY A 3 13.71 -26.56 -7.59
C GLY A 3 13.37 -25.27 -8.33
N GLU A 4 14.33 -24.71 -9.07
CA GLU A 4 14.15 -23.53 -9.92
C GLU A 4 13.01 -23.67 -10.93
N ALA A 5 12.88 -24.83 -11.60
CA ALA A 5 11.82 -25.06 -12.58
C ALA A 5 10.42 -25.10 -11.93
N ILE A 6 10.31 -25.59 -10.69
CA ILE A 6 9.05 -25.58 -9.94
C ILE A 6 8.61 -24.14 -9.64
N PHE A 7 9.56 -23.27 -9.27
CA PHE A 7 9.27 -21.87 -8.97
C PHE A 7 8.90 -21.06 -10.20
N THR A 8 9.67 -21.16 -11.28
CA THR A 8 9.50 -20.30 -12.47
C THR A 8 8.39 -20.78 -13.40
N GLU A 9 8.24 -22.08 -13.61
CA GLU A 9 7.29 -22.61 -14.59
C GLU A 9 5.90 -22.86 -14.01
N TYR A 10 5.80 -23.07 -12.69
CA TYR A 10 4.53 -23.43 -12.05
C TYR A 10 4.06 -22.42 -11.00
N LEU A 11 4.89 -22.10 -10.00
CA LEU A 11 4.46 -21.25 -8.88
C LEU A 11 4.27 -19.79 -9.29
N LEU A 12 5.16 -19.22 -10.11
CA LEU A 12 5.05 -17.84 -10.59
C LEU A 12 3.76 -17.60 -11.40
N PRO A 13 3.45 -18.41 -12.44
CA PRO A 13 2.20 -18.27 -13.18
C PRO A 13 0.96 -18.52 -12.32
N PHE A 14 1.00 -19.52 -11.43
CA PHE A 14 -0.11 -19.82 -10.52
C PHE A 14 -0.40 -18.64 -9.58
N THR A 15 0.65 -18.04 -8.99
CA THR A 15 0.51 -16.85 -8.14
C THR A 15 -0.02 -15.66 -8.95
N GLY A 16 0.43 -15.50 -10.20
CA GLY A 16 -0.12 -14.48 -11.11
C GLY A 16 -1.63 -14.63 -11.32
N VAL A 17 -2.12 -15.85 -11.53
CA VAL A 17 -3.57 -16.13 -11.65
C VAL A 17 -4.30 -15.81 -10.34
N LEU A 18 -3.75 -16.19 -9.20
CA LEU A 18 -4.35 -15.87 -7.89
C LEU A 18 -4.43 -14.36 -7.64
N ILE A 19 -3.41 -13.59 -8.04
CA ILE A 19 -3.43 -12.12 -7.94
C ILE A 19 -4.56 -11.54 -8.78
N ILE A 20 -4.76 -12.03 -10.01
CA ILE A 20 -5.85 -11.58 -10.88
C ILE A 20 -7.21 -11.89 -10.24
N ILE A 21 -7.39 -13.10 -9.71
CA ILE A 21 -8.64 -13.49 -9.03
C ILE A 21 -8.89 -12.60 -7.81
N ALA A 22 -7.86 -12.37 -6.98
CA ALA A 22 -7.95 -11.50 -5.81
C ALA A 22 -8.34 -10.06 -6.19
N LEU A 23 -7.75 -9.52 -7.27
CA LEU A 23 -8.10 -8.21 -7.80
C LEU A 23 -9.57 -8.15 -8.22
N VAL A 24 -10.03 -9.12 -9.01
CA VAL A 24 -11.43 -9.17 -9.47
C VAL A 24 -12.40 -9.29 -8.29
N ALA A 25 -12.11 -10.20 -7.35
CA ALA A 25 -12.93 -10.40 -6.17
C ALA A 25 -13.00 -9.14 -5.29
N THR A 26 -11.88 -8.43 -5.14
CA THR A 26 -11.81 -7.17 -4.39
C THR A 26 -12.68 -6.09 -5.02
N VAL A 27 -12.59 -5.93 -6.35
CA VAL A 27 -13.39 -4.94 -7.09
C VAL A 27 -14.88 -5.27 -6.99
N ILE A 28 -15.26 -6.53 -7.21
CA ILE A 28 -16.67 -6.96 -7.09
C ILE A 28 -17.17 -6.76 -5.65
N GLY A 29 -16.38 -7.16 -4.65
CA GLY A 29 -16.73 -6.99 -3.24
C GLY A 29 -16.95 -5.52 -2.87
N PHE A 30 -16.12 -4.62 -3.40
CA PHE A 30 -16.31 -3.19 -3.22
C PHE A 30 -17.60 -2.68 -3.89
N LEU A 31 -17.89 -3.09 -5.12
CA LEU A 31 -19.13 -2.71 -5.81
C LEU A 31 -20.39 -3.20 -5.07
N VAL A 32 -20.35 -4.42 -4.54
CA VAL A 32 -21.43 -4.96 -3.70
C VAL A 32 -21.58 -4.14 -2.41
N SER A 33 -20.46 -3.74 -1.78
CA SER A 33 -20.50 -2.91 -0.57
C SER A 33 -21.19 -1.56 -0.80
N ILE A 34 -21.00 -0.93 -1.97
CA ILE A 34 -21.70 0.30 -2.36
C ILE A 34 -23.21 0.08 -2.43
N ALA A 35 -23.64 -1.05 -3.00
CA ALA A 35 -25.06 -1.37 -3.19
C ALA A 35 -25.76 -1.70 -1.86
N MET A 36 -25.04 -2.31 -0.90
CA MET A 36 -25.61 -2.74 0.39
C MET A 36 -25.52 -1.65 1.46
N ASP A 37 -24.39 -0.94 1.56
CA ASP A 37 -24.18 0.17 2.50
C ASP A 37 -23.37 1.29 1.84
N PRO A 38 -24.06 2.28 1.22
CA PRO A 38 -23.38 3.36 0.52
C PRO A 38 -22.55 4.25 1.46
N LYS A 39 -22.85 4.29 2.77
CA LYS A 39 -22.08 5.08 3.73
C LYS A 39 -20.71 4.45 3.99
N ALA A 40 -20.66 3.13 4.13
CA ALA A 40 -19.40 2.39 4.27
C ALA A 40 -18.50 2.60 3.04
N ALA A 41 -19.08 2.61 1.84
CA ALA A 41 -18.32 2.85 0.62
C ALA A 41 -17.71 4.27 0.54
N VAL A 42 -18.43 5.30 1.02
CA VAL A 42 -17.88 6.66 1.10
C VAL A 42 -16.65 6.70 2.01
N ALA A 43 -16.68 6.01 3.16
CA ALA A 43 -15.52 5.95 4.05
C ALA A 43 -14.29 5.29 3.38
N VAL A 44 -14.50 4.24 2.57
CA VAL A 44 -13.42 3.61 1.79
C VAL A 44 -12.87 4.58 0.75
N LEU A 45 -13.73 5.28 0.00
CA LEU A 45 -13.28 6.27 -1.00
C LEU A 45 -12.50 7.42 -0.36
N VAL A 46 -12.95 7.91 0.78
CA VAL A 46 -12.23 8.94 1.55
C VAL A 46 -10.86 8.41 1.97
N THR A 47 -10.78 7.17 2.45
CA THR A 47 -9.52 6.54 2.85
C THR A 47 -8.55 6.42 1.67
N ILE A 48 -9.01 5.96 0.51
CA ILE A 48 -8.22 5.89 -0.72
C ILE A 48 -7.74 7.29 -1.13
N GLY A 49 -8.62 8.30 -1.05
CA GLY A 49 -8.29 9.69 -1.33
C GLY A 49 -7.18 10.22 -0.42
N VAL A 50 -7.29 9.98 0.89
CA VAL A 50 -6.26 10.37 1.87
C VAL A 50 -4.93 9.69 1.59
N ILE A 51 -4.93 8.37 1.32
CA ILE A 51 -3.72 7.64 0.95
C ILE A 51 -3.10 8.22 -0.33
N GLY A 52 -3.91 8.54 -1.34
CA GLY A 52 -3.46 9.17 -2.58
C GLY A 52 -2.82 10.54 -2.35
N VAL A 53 -3.40 11.37 -1.47
CA VAL A 53 -2.82 12.67 -1.09
C VAL A 53 -1.50 12.48 -0.36
N LEU A 54 -1.42 11.56 0.61
CA LEU A 54 -0.17 11.26 1.32
C LEU A 54 0.91 10.73 0.38
N TYR A 55 0.55 9.88 -0.58
CA TYR A 55 1.47 9.42 -1.61
C TYR A 55 1.97 10.58 -2.47
N PHE A 56 1.09 11.48 -2.90
CA PHE A 56 1.48 12.64 -3.69
C PHE A 56 2.46 13.56 -2.94
N ILE A 57 2.22 13.77 -1.64
CA ILE A 57 3.15 14.51 -0.77
C ILE A 57 4.49 13.75 -0.65
N GLY A 58 4.44 12.44 -0.41
CA GLY A 58 5.63 11.60 -0.30
C GLY A 58 6.45 11.58 -1.60
N TYR A 59 5.78 11.50 -2.75
CA TYR A 59 6.39 11.51 -4.08
C TYR A 59 7.02 12.87 -4.40
N SER A 60 6.32 13.97 -4.10
CA SER A 60 6.83 15.33 -4.37
C SER A 60 7.97 15.75 -3.45
N SER A 61 8.11 15.11 -2.29
CA SER A 61 9.22 15.29 -1.36
C SER A 61 10.37 14.29 -1.52
N ALA A 62 10.19 13.26 -2.37
CA ALA A 62 11.22 12.26 -2.61
C ALA A 62 12.31 12.78 -3.56
N ASP A 63 13.56 12.48 -3.22
CA ASP A 63 14.72 12.75 -4.07
C ASP A 63 14.69 11.86 -5.32
N SER A 64 15.20 12.38 -6.42
CA SER A 64 15.35 11.69 -7.70
C SER A 64 16.80 11.32 -8.00
N ALA A 65 17.73 11.56 -7.07
CA ALA A 65 19.12 11.18 -7.23
C ALA A 65 19.26 9.67 -7.50
N VAL A 66 20.14 9.33 -8.45
CA VAL A 66 20.45 7.97 -8.86
C VAL A 66 21.95 7.82 -9.00
N THR A 67 22.50 6.79 -8.36
CA THR A 67 23.89 6.39 -8.50
C THR A 67 24.10 5.53 -9.74
N ALA A 68 25.34 5.50 -10.25
CA ALA A 68 25.70 4.64 -11.39
C ALA A 68 25.40 3.16 -11.14
N ARG A 69 25.44 2.71 -9.89
CA ARG A 69 25.08 1.33 -9.52
C ARG A 69 23.57 1.09 -9.67
N GLU A 70 22.75 1.98 -9.15
CA GLU A 70 21.28 1.87 -9.21
C GLU A 70 20.76 1.86 -10.65
N LEU A 71 21.36 2.67 -11.52
CA LEU A 71 21.02 2.69 -12.94
C LEU A 71 21.48 1.42 -13.66
N ASN A 72 22.72 0.98 -13.46
CA ASN A 72 23.32 -0.09 -14.26
C ASN A 72 22.96 -1.51 -13.80
N GLU A 73 22.76 -1.74 -12.49
CA GLU A 73 22.42 -3.06 -11.95
C GLU A 73 20.90 -3.28 -11.85
N PHE A 74 20.16 -2.23 -11.50
CA PHE A 74 18.73 -2.34 -11.18
C PHE A 74 17.83 -1.62 -12.19
N GLY A 75 18.40 -0.92 -13.17
CA GLY A 75 17.62 -0.16 -14.16
C GLY A 75 16.82 0.99 -13.53
N VAL A 76 17.21 1.45 -12.33
CA VAL A 76 16.51 2.51 -11.62
C VAL A 76 16.95 3.84 -12.21
N ASN A 77 16.04 4.49 -12.92
CA ASN A 77 16.20 5.86 -13.40
C ASN A 77 15.58 6.86 -12.41
N GLU A 78 15.77 8.16 -12.65
CA GLU A 78 15.32 9.23 -11.76
C GLU A 78 13.82 9.13 -11.42
N VAL A 79 12.99 8.82 -12.42
CA VAL A 79 11.53 8.68 -12.25
C VAL A 79 11.21 7.49 -11.35
N LEU A 80 11.88 6.35 -11.54
CA LEU A 80 11.66 5.18 -10.72
C LEU A 80 12.17 5.39 -9.29
N SER A 81 13.31 6.06 -9.12
CA SER A 81 13.87 6.45 -7.81
C SER A 81 12.89 7.30 -7.02
N GLN A 82 12.33 8.35 -7.65
CA GLN A 82 11.34 9.21 -7.01
C GLN A 82 10.04 8.47 -6.66
N LYS A 83 9.60 7.51 -7.50
CA LYS A 83 8.46 6.63 -7.18
C LYS A 83 8.73 5.76 -5.96
N ILE A 84 9.91 5.13 -5.89
CA ILE A 84 10.32 4.30 -4.77
C ILE A 84 10.35 5.14 -3.48
N GLY A 85 10.97 6.32 -3.52
CA GLY A 85 10.99 7.25 -2.40
C GLY A 85 9.58 7.70 -1.98
N GLY A 86 8.68 7.94 -2.94
CA GLY A 86 7.29 8.28 -2.66
C GLY A 86 6.52 7.19 -1.92
N VAL A 87 6.67 5.92 -2.33
CA VAL A 87 6.05 4.77 -1.64
C VAL A 87 6.67 4.56 -0.25
N LEU A 88 7.98 4.77 -0.12
CA LEU A 88 8.68 4.66 1.16
C LEU A 88 8.20 5.74 2.15
N ASN A 89 8.11 6.99 1.70
CA ASN A 89 7.57 8.10 2.48
C ASN A 89 6.12 7.84 2.91
N LEU A 90 5.27 7.37 1.99
CA LEU A 90 3.90 6.97 2.32
C LEU A 90 3.88 5.92 3.44
N THR A 91 4.75 4.91 3.36
CA THR A 91 4.83 3.86 4.38
C THR A 91 5.20 4.44 5.75
N TYR A 92 6.15 5.37 5.79
CA TYR A 92 6.52 6.06 7.04
C TYR A 92 5.39 6.92 7.60
N TYR A 93 4.64 7.62 6.75
CA TYR A 93 3.48 8.41 7.20
C TYR A 93 2.40 7.52 7.80
N LEU A 94 2.05 6.43 7.12
CA LEU A 94 1.05 5.48 7.60
C LEU A 94 1.49 4.83 8.91
N PHE A 95 2.76 4.48 9.02
CA PHE A 95 3.32 3.94 10.27
C PHE A 95 3.22 4.94 11.42
N GLY A 96 3.59 6.21 11.19
CA GLY A 96 3.44 7.26 12.19
C GLY A 96 1.98 7.48 12.63
N ILE A 97 1.06 7.53 11.67
CA ILE A 97 -0.38 7.65 11.95
C ILE A 97 -0.88 6.45 12.77
N ALA A 98 -0.46 5.23 12.41
CA ALA A 98 -0.84 4.03 13.13
C ALA A 98 -0.35 4.05 14.58
N LEU A 99 0.89 4.47 14.83
CA LEU A 99 1.41 4.62 16.19
C LEU A 99 0.60 5.61 17.01
N VAL A 100 0.28 6.78 16.46
CA VAL A 100 -0.54 7.79 17.13
C VAL A 100 -1.94 7.24 17.43
N ALA A 101 -2.55 6.54 16.47
CA ALA A 101 -3.86 5.93 16.65
C ALA A 101 -3.87 4.89 17.79
N VAL A 102 -2.84 4.04 17.86
CA VAL A 102 -2.69 3.04 18.94
C VAL A 102 -2.55 3.72 20.30
N VAL A 103 -1.70 4.74 20.42
CA VAL A 103 -1.52 5.47 21.68
C VAL A 103 -2.83 6.13 22.12
N PHE A 104 -3.54 6.77 21.18
CA PHE A 104 -4.82 7.41 21.47
C PHE A 104 -5.89 6.39 21.90
N ASP A 105 -5.96 5.23 21.24
CA ASP A 105 -6.89 4.15 21.62
C ASP A 105 -6.62 3.69 23.06
N ILE A 106 -5.36 3.43 23.42
CA ILE A 106 -4.97 3.02 24.79
C ILE A 106 -5.40 4.07 25.82
N ILE A 107 -5.08 5.35 25.59
CA ILE A 107 -5.45 6.44 26.50
C ILE A 107 -6.96 6.54 26.62
N SER A 108 -7.69 6.47 25.51
CA SER A 108 -9.15 6.60 25.51
C SER A 108 -9.83 5.47 26.28
N ARG A 109 -9.31 4.24 26.20
CA ARG A 109 -9.79 3.10 26.99
C ARG A 109 -9.49 3.27 28.47
N PHE A 110 -8.29 3.74 28.80
CA PHE A 110 -7.90 3.99 30.19
C PHE A 110 -8.78 5.07 30.83
N VAL A 111 -9.00 6.20 30.15
CA VAL A 111 -9.89 7.27 30.62
C VAL A 111 -11.32 6.76 30.82
N LYS A 112 -11.85 5.97 29.88
CA LYS A 112 -13.19 5.35 30.02
C LYS A 112 -13.28 4.34 31.16
N SER A 113 -12.17 3.74 31.59
CA SER A 113 -12.17 2.77 32.71
C SER A 113 -12.16 3.43 34.09
N LEU A 114 -11.85 4.73 34.17
CA LEU A 114 -11.77 5.49 35.42
C LEU A 114 -13.05 6.24 35.79
N GLY A 115 -14.03 6.34 34.88
CA GLY A 115 -15.35 6.96 35.10
C GLY A 115 -16.46 5.96 34.93
#